data_AF-H0QQQ5-F1
#
_entry.id   AF-H0QQQ5-F1
#
_cell.length_a   1.000
_cell.length_b   1.000
_cell.length_c   1.000
_cell.angle_alpha   90.00
_cell.angle_beta   90.00
_cell.angle_gamma   90.00
#
_symmetry.space_group_name_H-M   'P 1'
#
loop_
_entity.id
_entity.type
_entity.pdbx_description
1 polymer ?
#
loop_
_entity_poly.entity_id
_entity_poly.type
_entity_poly.pdbx_seq_one_letter_code
_entity_poly.pdbx_strand_id
1 'polypeptide(L)'
;MSACSAVTYIPDARPRRRVAAERTNAAPARAASARAASGGILDLERRLAQEKAARAHRQSRLRGLLGRRNESVAAAVAGGVQAAAVAAATGLKITEVKKTAKAFSDSHVPELTREQHIALLAALAEQLRTVIEEKESADRQFRADVVDVLRSGEMDVFRIAALTAITADRLRELTRGTGLRSENFRLGS
;
A
#
# COMPACT_ATOMS: atom_id res chain seq x y z
N MET A 1 7.40 94.21 -39.54
CA MET A 1 8.38 93.27 -38.95
C MET A 1 7.91 92.99 -37.54
N SER A 2 7.68 91.80 -37.02
CA SER A 2 7.63 90.43 -37.53
C SER A 2 6.79 89.67 -36.49
N ALA A 3 5.88 88.81 -36.91
CA ALA A 3 5.01 88.07 -36.01
C ALA A 3 5.82 87.02 -35.20
N CYS A 4 5.76 87.09 -33.87
CA CYS A 4 6.28 86.06 -32.99
C CYS A 4 5.39 84.82 -33.05
N SER A 5 5.85 83.80 -33.78
CA SER A 5 5.22 82.49 -33.86
C SER A 5 5.45 81.71 -32.57
N ALA A 6 4.36 81.37 -31.87
CA ALA A 6 4.39 80.53 -30.69
C ALA A 6 4.64 79.07 -31.09
N VAL A 7 5.82 78.54 -30.72
CA VAL A 7 6.14 77.11 -30.83
C VAL A 7 5.60 76.42 -29.58
N THR A 8 4.51 75.66 -29.73
CA THR A 8 3.93 74.84 -28.67
C THR A 8 4.79 73.59 -28.47
N TYR A 9 5.46 73.51 -27.32
CA TYR A 9 6.21 72.33 -26.86
C TYR A 9 5.24 71.22 -26.43
N ILE A 10 5.34 70.04 -27.06
CA ILE A 10 4.62 68.82 -26.69
C ILE A 10 5.53 68.02 -25.75
N PRO A 11 5.18 67.81 -24.46
CA PRO A 11 5.98 66.96 -23.59
C PRO A 11 5.78 65.48 -23.94
N ASP A 12 6.89 64.83 -24.26
CA ASP A 12 7.02 63.39 -24.46
C ASP A 12 6.57 62.60 -23.21
N ALA A 13 5.59 61.72 -23.41
CA ALA A 13 5.03 60.88 -22.35
C ALA A 13 6.00 59.75 -21.99
N ARG A 14 6.63 59.86 -20.81
CA ARG A 14 7.39 58.73 -20.22
C ARG A 14 6.45 57.58 -19.87
N PRO A 15 6.70 56.33 -20.33
CA PRO A 15 5.90 55.19 -19.90
C PRO A 15 6.24 54.85 -18.43
N ARG A 16 5.31 55.15 -17.52
CA ARG A 16 5.35 54.63 -16.16
C ARG A 16 5.12 53.12 -16.20
N ARG A 17 6.19 52.36 -15.93
CA ARG A 17 6.21 50.93 -15.59
C ARG A 17 5.08 50.63 -14.57
N ARG A 18 3.98 50.01 -15.02
CA ARG A 18 2.98 49.40 -14.15
C ARG A 18 3.49 48.02 -13.74
N VAL A 19 4.21 47.94 -12.63
CA VAL A 19 4.48 46.68 -11.92
C VAL A 19 3.53 46.61 -10.73
N ALA A 20 2.24 46.36 -10.98
CA ALA A 20 1.26 46.18 -9.92
C ALA A 20 -0.05 45.56 -10.47
N ALA A 21 -0.05 44.27 -10.81
CA ALA A 21 -1.32 43.55 -11.07
C ALA A 21 -1.27 42.00 -10.99
N GLU A 22 -0.20 41.36 -10.51
CA GLU A 22 -0.14 39.87 -10.48
C GLU A 22 -0.22 39.25 -9.07
N ARG A 23 -0.38 40.05 -8.02
CA ARG A 23 -0.36 39.54 -6.63
C ARG A 23 -1.70 39.04 -6.09
N THR A 24 -2.82 39.30 -6.74
CA THR A 24 -4.16 38.97 -6.19
C THR A 24 -4.72 37.62 -6.64
N ASN A 25 -4.22 37.05 -7.75
CA ASN A 25 -4.71 35.75 -8.26
C ASN A 25 -3.92 34.54 -7.74
N ALA A 26 -2.75 34.75 -7.12
CA ALA A 26 -1.92 33.67 -6.57
C ALA A 26 -2.45 33.13 -5.23
N ALA A 27 -3.16 33.94 -4.44
CA ALA A 27 -3.68 33.54 -3.14
C ALA A 27 -4.81 32.47 -3.23
N PRO A 28 -5.85 32.61 -4.08
CA PRO A 28 -6.89 31.57 -4.18
C PRO A 28 -6.38 30.28 -4.83
N ALA A 29 -5.44 30.36 -5.79
CA ALA A 29 -4.84 29.18 -6.41
C ALA A 29 -3.97 28.38 -5.42
N ARG A 30 -3.21 29.07 -4.55
CA ARG A 30 -2.42 28.45 -3.47
C ARG A 30 -3.30 27.83 -2.39
N ALA A 31 -4.42 28.47 -2.03
CA ALA A 31 -5.37 27.93 -1.08
C ALA A 31 -6.11 26.70 -1.62
N ALA A 32 -6.43 26.69 -2.92
CA ALA A 32 -7.04 25.53 -3.59
C ALA A 32 -6.06 24.35 -3.72
N SER A 33 -4.79 24.60 -4.06
CA SER A 33 -3.75 23.56 -4.10
C SER A 33 -3.44 23.01 -2.71
N ALA A 34 -3.43 23.85 -1.67
CA ALA A 34 -3.26 23.43 -0.28
C ALA A 34 -4.46 22.60 0.21
N ARG A 35 -5.70 22.96 -0.17
CA ARG A 35 -6.89 22.15 0.13
C ARG A 35 -6.88 20.80 -0.58
N ALA A 36 -6.50 20.77 -1.86
CA ALA A 36 -6.38 19.51 -2.60
C ALA A 36 -5.28 18.60 -2.01
N ALA A 37 -4.14 19.17 -1.60
CA ALA A 37 -3.08 18.45 -0.89
C ALA A 37 -3.57 17.90 0.47
N SER A 38 -4.28 18.72 1.26
CA SER A 38 -4.86 18.29 2.54
C SER A 38 -5.91 17.19 2.40
N GLY A 39 -6.70 17.19 1.31
CA GLY A 39 -7.64 16.11 1.00
C GLY A 39 -6.93 14.77 0.75
N GLY A 40 -5.84 14.80 -0.02
CA GLY A 40 -5.04 13.59 -0.28
C GLY A 40 -4.38 13.03 0.99
N ILE A 41 -4.05 13.89 1.96
CA ILE A 41 -3.37 13.48 3.19
C ILE A 41 -4.35 12.90 4.21
N LEU A 42 -5.56 13.45 4.31
CA LEU A 42 -6.63 12.82 5.10
C LEU A 42 -6.99 11.42 4.57
N ASP A 43 -6.95 11.23 3.25
CA ASP A 43 -7.15 9.92 2.63
C ASP A 43 -5.97 8.96 2.87
N LEU A 44 -4.73 9.47 2.93
CA LEU A 44 -3.55 8.68 3.32
C LEU A 44 -3.62 8.27 4.81
N GLU A 45 -3.97 9.19 5.70
CA GLU A 45 -4.13 8.89 7.13
C GLU A 45 -5.21 7.82 7.34
N ARG A 46 -6.36 7.95 6.65
CA ARG A 46 -7.43 6.95 6.69
C ARG A 46 -6.96 5.58 6.23
N ARG A 47 -6.21 5.51 5.12
CA ARG A 47 -5.64 4.24 4.61
C ARG A 47 -4.66 3.63 5.61
N LEU A 48 -3.74 4.42 6.17
CA LEU A 48 -2.79 3.96 7.19
C LEU A 48 -3.48 3.47 8.48
N ALA A 49 -4.55 4.14 8.89
CA ALA A 49 -5.36 3.72 10.04
C ALA A 49 -6.08 2.38 9.80
N GLN A 50 -6.53 2.13 8.58
CA GLN A 50 -7.20 0.87 8.20
C GLN A 50 -6.24 -0.31 8.06
N GLU A 51 -4.94 -0.06 7.86
CA GLU A 51 -3.97 -1.11 7.55
C GLU A 51 -3.77 -2.12 8.67
N LYS A 52 -3.88 -1.72 9.94
CA LYS A 52 -3.79 -2.66 11.06
C LYS A 52 -4.86 -3.75 10.95
N ALA A 53 -6.12 -3.34 10.75
CA ALA A 53 -7.25 -4.26 10.64
C ALA A 53 -7.16 -5.09 9.35
N ALA A 54 -6.81 -4.46 8.23
CA ALA A 54 -6.64 -5.14 6.95
C ALA A 54 -5.53 -6.21 7.00
N ARG A 55 -4.37 -5.90 7.60
CA ARG A 55 -3.27 -6.85 7.80
C ARG A 55 -3.68 -8.02 8.68
N ALA A 56 -4.36 -7.74 9.80
CA ALA A 56 -4.85 -8.79 10.70
C ALA A 56 -5.84 -9.72 9.99
N HIS A 57 -6.76 -9.16 9.19
CA HIS A 57 -7.71 -9.92 8.38
C HIS A 57 -6.99 -10.81 7.35
N ARG A 58 -6.06 -10.24 6.57
CA ARG A 58 -5.24 -11.00 5.61
C ARG A 58 -4.48 -12.15 6.28
N GLN A 59 -3.85 -11.90 7.42
CA GLN A 59 -3.11 -12.93 8.18
C GLN A 59 -4.04 -14.02 8.72
N SER A 60 -5.23 -13.67 9.18
CA SER A 60 -6.24 -14.64 9.62
C SER A 60 -6.71 -15.52 8.45
N ARG A 61 -7.06 -14.91 7.32
CA ARG A 61 -7.48 -15.61 6.09
C ARG A 61 -6.39 -16.57 5.60
N LEU A 62 -5.12 -16.12 5.58
CA LEU A 62 -3.99 -16.96 5.20
C LEU A 62 -3.84 -18.18 6.12
N ARG A 63 -3.90 -17.99 7.45
CA ARG A 63 -3.81 -19.10 8.40
C ARG A 63 -4.98 -20.08 8.25
N GLY A 64 -6.19 -19.58 8.06
CA GLY A 64 -7.37 -20.42 7.82
C GLY A 64 -7.25 -21.26 6.55
N LEU A 65 -6.80 -20.66 5.44
CA LEU A 65 -6.57 -21.38 4.18
C LEU A 65 -5.46 -22.42 4.29
N LEU A 66 -4.37 -22.11 5.01
CA LEU A 66 -3.29 -23.07 5.25
C LEU A 66 -3.78 -24.28 6.07
N GLY A 67 -4.60 -24.05 7.09
CA GLY A 67 -5.25 -25.11 7.86
C GLY A 67 -6.11 -26.01 6.97
N ARG A 68 -7.05 -25.41 6.23
CA ARG A 68 -7.93 -26.13 5.29
C ARG A 68 -7.16 -26.92 4.24
N ARG A 69 -6.08 -26.35 3.68
CA ARG A 69 -5.20 -27.06 2.74
C ARG A 69 -4.57 -28.27 3.39
N ASN A 70 -4.03 -28.14 4.61
CA ASN A 70 -3.37 -29.24 5.29
C ASN A 70 -4.34 -30.38 5.63
N GLU A 71 -5.52 -30.05 6.12
CA GLU A 71 -6.61 -31.00 6.35
C GLU A 71 -7.01 -31.71 5.05
N SER A 72 -7.19 -30.95 3.96
CA SER A 72 -7.55 -31.50 2.64
C SER A 72 -6.45 -32.40 2.05
N VAL A 73 -5.17 -32.07 2.29
CA VAL A 73 -4.03 -32.90 1.89
C VAL A 73 -4.05 -34.23 2.65
N ALA A 74 -4.29 -34.19 3.96
CA ALA A 74 -4.35 -35.40 4.78
C ALA A 74 -5.55 -36.28 4.38
N ALA A 75 -6.73 -35.67 4.19
CA ALA A 75 -7.92 -36.34 3.70
C ALA A 75 -7.69 -37.01 2.33
N ALA A 76 -7.07 -36.31 1.38
CA ALA A 76 -6.80 -36.88 0.06
C ALA A 76 -5.84 -38.08 0.13
N VAL A 77 -4.79 -38.00 0.94
CA VAL A 77 -3.83 -39.10 1.10
C VAL A 77 -4.48 -40.29 1.81
N ALA A 78 -5.29 -40.05 2.84
CA ALA A 78 -6.04 -41.09 3.54
C ALA A 78 -7.10 -41.76 2.64
N GLY A 79 -7.73 -40.98 1.75
CA GLY A 79 -8.64 -41.46 0.69
C GLY A 79 -7.94 -42.16 -0.48
N GLY A 80 -6.63 -42.43 -0.39
CA GLY A 80 -5.88 -43.20 -1.38
C GLY A 80 -5.36 -42.40 -2.58
N VAL A 81 -5.43 -41.06 -2.55
CA VAL A 81 -4.83 -40.23 -3.60
C VAL A 81 -3.31 -40.26 -3.47
N GLN A 82 -2.62 -40.58 -4.57
CA GLN A 82 -1.16 -40.62 -4.59
C GLN A 82 -0.55 -39.25 -4.25
N ALA A 83 0.46 -39.25 -3.37
CA ALA A 83 1.15 -38.03 -2.93
C ALA A 83 1.75 -37.21 -4.09
N ALA A 84 2.13 -37.86 -5.20
CA ALA A 84 2.59 -37.19 -6.41
C ALA A 84 1.49 -36.35 -7.09
N ALA A 85 0.26 -36.88 -7.14
CA ALA A 85 -0.89 -36.14 -7.70
C ALA A 85 -1.28 -34.96 -6.80
N VAL A 86 -1.23 -35.14 -5.48
CA VAL A 86 -1.44 -34.05 -4.51
C VAL A 86 -0.36 -32.98 -4.62
N ALA A 87 0.91 -33.37 -4.76
CA ALA A 87 2.02 -32.44 -4.97
C ALA A 87 1.83 -31.63 -6.26
N ALA A 88 1.46 -32.28 -7.37
CA ALA A 88 1.18 -31.59 -8.63
C ALA A 88 0.01 -30.59 -8.52
N ALA A 89 -1.06 -30.97 -7.82
CA ALA A 89 -2.24 -30.11 -7.65
C ALA A 89 -2.01 -28.90 -6.73
N THR A 90 -1.10 -29.03 -5.76
CA THR A 90 -0.86 -27.99 -4.73
C THR A 90 0.42 -27.19 -4.94
N GLY A 91 1.32 -27.62 -5.84
CA GLY A 91 2.66 -27.07 -6.00
C GLY A 91 3.62 -27.38 -4.84
N LEU A 92 3.22 -28.24 -3.89
CA LEU A 92 4.06 -28.62 -2.74
C LEU A 92 5.08 -29.70 -3.13
N LYS A 93 6.16 -29.78 -2.34
CA LYS A 93 7.09 -30.91 -2.47
C LYS A 93 6.43 -32.19 -1.95
N ILE A 94 6.73 -33.33 -2.58
CA ILE A 94 6.21 -34.65 -2.16
C ILE A 94 6.54 -34.93 -0.67
N THR A 95 7.72 -34.50 -0.21
CA THR A 95 8.15 -34.65 1.18
C THR A 95 7.26 -33.85 2.15
N GLU A 96 6.84 -32.64 1.76
CA GLU A 96 5.92 -31.81 2.54
C GLU A 96 4.51 -32.42 2.56
N VAL A 97 4.03 -32.95 1.43
CA VAL A 97 2.75 -33.66 1.36
C VAL A 97 2.73 -34.84 2.33
N LYS A 98 3.77 -35.68 2.33
CA LYS A 98 3.87 -36.83 3.26
C LYS A 98 3.94 -36.38 4.72
N LYS A 99 4.70 -35.33 5.01
CA LYS A 99 4.82 -34.77 6.37
C LYS A 99 3.47 -34.24 6.86
N THR A 100 2.77 -33.48 6.03
CA THR A 100 1.45 -32.93 6.35
C THR A 100 0.42 -34.04 6.54
N ALA A 101 0.36 -35.02 5.63
CA ALA A 101 -0.53 -36.16 5.78
C ALA A 101 -0.31 -36.93 7.09
N LYS A 102 0.94 -37.12 7.50
CA LYS A 102 1.27 -37.74 8.79
C LYS A 102 0.87 -36.89 10.00
N ALA A 103 1.09 -35.57 9.94
CA ALA A 103 0.78 -34.67 11.05
C ALA A 103 -0.73 -34.47 11.29
N PHE A 104 -1.54 -34.78 10.28
CA PHE A 104 -2.99 -34.61 10.27
C PHE A 104 -3.71 -35.95 10.06
N SER A 105 -3.10 -37.06 10.47
CA SER A 105 -3.62 -38.43 10.29
C SER A 105 -5.01 -38.64 10.87
N ASP A 106 -5.35 -37.88 11.91
CA ASP A 106 -6.62 -38.01 12.64
C ASP A 106 -7.72 -37.11 12.05
N SER A 107 -7.44 -36.43 10.94
CA SER A 107 -8.42 -35.56 10.27
C SER A 107 -9.52 -36.40 9.64
N HIS A 108 -10.74 -35.90 9.74
CA HIS A 108 -11.90 -36.52 9.09
C HIS A 108 -11.67 -36.63 7.57
N VAL A 109 -11.95 -37.81 7.02
CA VAL A 109 -11.86 -38.09 5.59
C VAL A 109 -13.27 -37.96 5.00
N PRO A 110 -13.57 -36.87 4.28
CA PRO A 110 -14.83 -36.75 3.56
C PRO A 110 -14.88 -37.79 2.43
N GLU A 111 -16.06 -38.34 2.17
CA GLU A 111 -16.30 -39.27 1.05
C GLU A 111 -16.30 -38.51 -0.28
N LEU A 112 -15.11 -38.20 -0.78
CA LEU A 112 -14.91 -37.56 -2.07
C LEU A 112 -14.24 -38.51 -3.05
N THR A 113 -14.53 -38.34 -4.33
CA THR A 113 -13.77 -39.03 -5.37
C THR A 113 -12.36 -38.45 -5.46
N ARG A 114 -11.42 -39.21 -6.02
CA ARG A 114 -10.04 -38.75 -6.27
C ARG A 114 -10.00 -37.43 -7.04
N GLU A 115 -10.84 -37.29 -8.06
CA GLU A 115 -10.92 -36.09 -8.89
C GLU A 115 -11.41 -34.89 -8.08
N GLN A 116 -12.40 -35.09 -7.21
CA GLN A 116 -12.91 -34.04 -6.32
C GLN A 116 -11.85 -33.60 -5.30
N HIS A 117 -11.08 -34.52 -4.72
CA HIS A 117 -9.94 -34.18 -3.86
C HIS A 117 -8.91 -33.32 -4.59
N ILE A 118 -8.54 -33.69 -5.82
CA ILE A 118 -7.56 -32.95 -6.63
C ILE A 118 -8.10 -31.55 -6.97
N ALA A 119 -9.36 -31.45 -7.41
CA ALA A 119 -10.00 -30.18 -7.75
C ALA A 119 -10.08 -29.24 -6.53
N LEU A 120 -10.45 -29.76 -5.36
CA LEU A 120 -10.47 -28.99 -4.11
C LEU A 120 -9.08 -28.47 -3.74
N LEU A 121 -8.06 -29.32 -3.84
CA LEU A 121 -6.68 -28.95 -3.55
C LEU A 121 -6.14 -27.87 -4.49
N ALA A 122 -6.45 -27.98 -5.79
CA ALA A 122 -6.08 -26.97 -6.78
C ALA A 122 -6.78 -25.63 -6.48
N ALA A 123 -8.08 -25.64 -6.17
CA ALA A 123 -8.82 -24.43 -5.80
C ALA A 123 -8.24 -23.76 -4.54
N LEU A 124 -7.86 -24.54 -3.53
CA LEU A 124 -7.22 -24.01 -2.32
C LEU A 124 -5.82 -23.44 -2.60
N ALA A 125 -5.06 -24.05 -3.52
CA ALA A 125 -3.75 -23.54 -3.93
C ALA A 125 -3.87 -22.18 -4.61
N GLU A 126 -4.84 -22.02 -5.53
CA GLU A 126 -5.12 -20.74 -6.19
C GLU A 126 -5.60 -19.66 -5.21
N GLN A 127 -6.48 -20.02 -4.26
CA GLN A 127 -6.90 -19.08 -3.21
C GLN A 127 -5.72 -18.63 -2.34
N LEU A 128 -4.82 -19.54 -1.97
CA LEU A 128 -3.61 -19.22 -1.21
C LEU A 128 -2.69 -18.28 -2.00
N ARG A 129 -2.47 -18.58 -3.28
CA ARG A 129 -1.68 -17.74 -4.18
C ARG A 129 -2.26 -16.32 -4.25
N THR A 130 -3.57 -16.21 -4.46
CA THR A 130 -4.28 -14.93 -4.52
C THR A 130 -4.07 -14.13 -3.22
N VAL A 131 -4.24 -14.76 -2.05
CA VAL A 131 -4.06 -14.08 -0.75
C VAL A 131 -2.61 -13.65 -0.51
N ILE A 132 -1.63 -14.43 -0.97
CA ILE A 132 -0.21 -14.06 -0.90
C ILE A 132 0.07 -12.85 -1.80
N GLU A 133 -0.43 -12.85 -3.03
CA GLU A 133 -0.28 -11.74 -3.97
C GLU A 133 -0.97 -10.47 -3.46
N GLU A 134 -2.20 -10.58 -2.92
CA GLU A 134 -2.91 -9.49 -2.23
C GLU A 134 -2.07 -8.93 -1.07
N LYS A 135 -1.49 -9.79 -0.24
CA LYS A 135 -0.65 -9.39 0.88
C LYS A 135 0.59 -8.65 0.41
N GLU A 136 1.30 -9.17 -0.59
CA GLU A 136 2.50 -8.53 -1.14
C GLU A 136 2.18 -7.18 -1.78
N SER A 137 1.06 -7.09 -2.50
CA SER A 137 0.59 -5.84 -3.09
C SER A 137 0.27 -4.80 -2.02
N ALA A 138 -0.47 -5.20 -0.97
CA ALA A 138 -0.79 -4.34 0.15
C ALA A 138 0.48 -3.90 0.91
N ASP A 139 1.46 -4.79 1.09
CA ASP A 139 2.73 -4.44 1.74
C ASP A 139 3.55 -3.45 0.89
N ARG A 140 3.48 -3.53 -0.45
CA ARG A 140 4.08 -2.53 -1.35
C ARG A 140 3.35 -1.19 -1.26
N GLN A 141 2.02 -1.20 -1.32
CA GLN A 141 1.22 0.02 -1.21
C GLN A 141 1.43 0.71 0.13
N PHE A 142 1.44 -0.06 1.22
CA PHE A 142 1.74 0.45 2.55
C PHE A 142 3.09 1.16 2.62
N ARG A 143 4.14 0.58 2.01
CA ARG A 143 5.46 1.24 1.96
C ARG A 143 5.42 2.54 1.17
N ALA A 144 4.71 2.58 0.05
CA ALA A 144 4.55 3.79 -0.75
C ALA A 144 3.82 4.88 0.04
N ASP A 145 2.69 4.54 0.66
CA ASP A 145 1.90 5.47 1.49
C ASP A 145 2.73 6.03 2.66
N VAL A 146 3.54 5.21 3.34
CA VAL A 146 4.45 5.67 4.40
C VAL A 146 5.50 6.63 3.86
N VAL A 147 6.11 6.34 2.70
CA VAL A 147 7.12 7.22 2.09
C VAL A 147 6.51 8.56 1.67
N ASP A 148 5.32 8.54 1.08
CA ASP A 148 4.63 9.75 0.61
C ASP A 148 4.27 10.66 1.79
N VAL A 149 3.74 10.09 2.88
CA VAL A 149 3.43 10.83 4.10
C VAL A 149 4.70 11.40 4.77
N LEU A 150 5.78 10.61 4.85
CA LEU A 150 7.03 11.12 5.41
C LEU A 150 7.69 12.17 4.54
N ARG A 151 7.47 12.14 3.22
CA ARG A 151 7.98 13.16 2.29
C ARG A 151 7.18 14.45 2.34
N SER A 152 5.87 14.38 2.59
CA SER A 152 5.04 15.58 2.74
C SER A 152 5.38 16.35 4.02
N GLY A 153 5.92 15.67 5.04
CA GLY A 153 6.28 16.27 6.32
C GLY A 153 5.07 16.58 7.21
N GLU A 154 3.87 16.20 6.79
CA GLU A 154 2.63 16.47 7.53
C GLU A 154 2.38 15.49 8.67
N MET A 155 3.02 14.31 8.65
CA MET A 155 2.99 13.37 9.76
C MET A 155 4.39 12.85 10.06
N ASP A 156 4.70 12.74 11.34
CA ASP A 156 5.93 12.12 11.80
C ASP A 156 5.81 10.58 11.88
N VAL A 157 6.96 9.94 12.06
CA VAL A 157 7.08 8.48 12.16
C VAL A 157 6.32 7.92 13.37
N PHE A 158 6.20 8.68 14.45
CA PHE A 158 5.50 8.24 15.67
C PHE A 158 3.99 8.24 15.47
N ARG A 159 3.45 9.22 14.74
CA ARG A 159 2.05 9.29 14.35
C ARG A 159 1.70 8.12 13.43
N ILE A 160 2.55 7.83 12.44
CA ILE A 160 2.37 6.65 11.57
C ILE A 160 2.44 5.35 12.39
N ALA A 161 3.40 5.25 13.32
CA ALA A 161 3.53 4.09 14.20
C ALA A 161 2.27 3.86 15.05
N ALA A 162 1.71 4.93 15.61
CA ALA A 162 0.48 4.88 16.40
C ALA A 162 -0.73 4.40 15.58
N LEU A 163 -0.88 4.88 14.35
CA LEU A 163 -2.00 4.50 13.47
C LEU A 163 -1.90 3.06 12.97
N THR A 164 -0.69 2.63 12.61
CA THR A 164 -0.45 1.36 11.93
C THR A 164 -0.12 0.21 12.89
N ALA A 165 0.08 0.53 14.17
CA ALA A 165 0.61 -0.36 15.21
C ALA A 165 1.93 -1.06 14.80
N ILE A 166 2.77 -0.37 14.02
CA ILE A 166 4.12 -0.80 13.65
C ILE A 166 5.10 0.05 14.44
N THR A 167 6.17 -0.54 14.96
CA THR A 167 7.19 0.21 15.70
C THR A 167 7.91 1.21 14.79
N ALA A 168 8.32 2.34 15.35
CA ALA A 168 9.08 3.36 14.62
C ALA A 168 10.37 2.79 14.00
N ASP A 169 11.04 1.86 14.69
CA ASP A 169 12.24 1.19 14.15
C ASP A 169 11.92 0.34 12.94
N ARG A 170 10.79 -0.39 12.96
CA ARG A 170 10.36 -1.16 11.79
C ARG A 170 9.96 -0.27 10.63
N LEU A 171 9.35 0.88 10.87
CA LEU A 171 9.07 1.88 9.83
C LEU A 171 10.36 2.47 9.25
N ARG A 172 11.36 2.75 10.09
CA ARG A 172 12.70 3.17 9.64
C ARG A 172 13.33 2.11 8.74
N GLU A 173 13.31 0.84 9.13
CA GLU A 173 13.79 -0.26 8.30
C GLU A 173 13.09 -0.34 6.95
N LEU A 174 11.75 -0.25 6.95
CA LEU A 174 10.94 -0.31 5.73
C LEU A 174 11.22 0.84 4.76
N THR A 175 11.67 1.98 5.28
CA THR A 175 11.94 3.20 4.51
C THR A 175 13.43 3.42 4.23
N ARG A 176 14.33 2.52 4.68
CA ARG A 176 15.76 2.62 4.37
C ARG A 176 16.00 2.62 2.86
N GLY A 177 16.86 3.52 2.38
CA GLY A 177 17.22 3.63 0.96
C GLY A 177 16.25 4.44 0.10
N THR A 178 15.18 5.01 0.67
CA THR A 178 14.18 5.81 -0.08
C THR A 178 14.53 7.30 -0.19
N GLY A 179 15.70 7.72 0.29
CA GLY A 179 16.17 9.11 0.21
C GLY A 179 15.47 10.09 1.16
N LEU A 180 14.68 9.61 2.13
CA LEU A 180 14.07 10.45 3.16
C LEU A 180 15.13 11.10 4.04
N ARG A 181 15.00 12.42 4.30
CA ARG A 181 15.93 13.17 5.15
C ARG A 181 15.79 12.71 6.60
N SER A 182 16.89 12.71 7.34
CA SER A 182 16.92 12.36 8.77
C SER A 182 15.97 13.22 9.62
N GLU A 183 15.66 14.43 9.15
CA GLU A 183 14.72 15.39 9.74
C GLU A 183 13.29 14.85 9.79
N ASN A 184 12.87 14.06 8.79
CA ASN A 184 11.53 13.44 8.76
C ASN A 184 11.36 12.36 9.85
N PHE A 185 12.46 11.99 10.51
CA PHE A 185 12.50 11.05 11.64
C PHE A 185 12.78 11.75 12.98
N ARG A 186 12.93 13.08 13.00
CA ARG A 186 13.24 13.88 14.21
C ARG A 186 12.02 14.71 14.65
N LEU A 187 11.49 14.28 15.81
CA LEU A 187 10.78 14.99 16.89
C LEU A 187 9.72 16.05 16.52
N GLY A 188 8.51 15.77 17.01
CA GLY A 188 7.56 16.81 17.41
C GLY A 188 8.23 17.81 18.35
N SER A 189 8.08 19.09 17.99
CA SER A 189 8.19 20.25 18.86
C SER A 189 6.86 20.50 19.54
#